data_AF-A0A9E7DB73-F1
#
_entry.id   AF-A0A9E7DB73-F1
#
_cell.length_a   1.000
_cell.length_b   1.000
_cell.length_c   1.000
_cell.angle_alpha   90.00
_cell.angle_beta   90.00
_cell.angle_gamma   90.00
#
_symmetry.space_group_name_H-M   'P 1'
#
loop_
_entity.id
_entity.type
_entity.pdbx_description
1 polymer ?
#
loop_
_entity_poly.entity_id
_entity_poly.type
_entity_poly.pdbx_seq_one_letter_code
_entity_poly.pdbx_strand_id
1 'polypeptide(L)'
;MPNQKQFDSKTESPNTASGKQSDYLFALILSLIFGIFGIPQFYLKGWKSGLTRLVVNAALIAGAFALAQILALPSLLSYLLPAIFSLPVIESALNLIYEDPSASKQLVKGKLKPRKRYAGKQKAGIALASLTVALYFSAALTQPLPTVVSPAGSPQQDSSASSQSDTGAPSATAQTSANVTIKFIDVGQGEAILIALPEKTMLIDAGPTGSAPKIAQVLQELGRNKIDYLVATHPDEDHIGGMADVISSTQIGTIYAPNKTNNTATYRKFLAAIQNNNLQITLAEAGTIIDQTDSYKLEILWPKKDANFPDTNDYSIIIKLTVGNKTFLFTGDAPTSAILDSNPGHIDVLKLSHHGSRTGTTEQLVRKLSPTYAVLSYAVDNSYGHPMQSVLNALRKHSVEVWGTGANGTITITCDGTNIDISGEKPGTVVAPTSQDKSGTSAKSRSK
;
A
#
# COMPACT_ATOMS: atom_id res chain seq x y z
N MET A 1 2.05 22.99 -53.19
CA MET A 1 1.16 21.92 -52.68
C MET A 1 2.00 20.68 -52.40
N PRO A 2 2.16 20.24 -51.15
CA PRO A 2 2.66 18.90 -50.83
C PRO A 2 1.49 17.90 -50.82
N ASN A 3 1.69 16.72 -51.42
CA ASN A 3 0.63 15.75 -51.63
C ASN A 3 0.39 14.88 -50.38
N GLN A 4 -0.87 14.68 -49.98
CA GLN A 4 -1.21 13.81 -48.85
C GLN A 4 -0.87 12.35 -49.17
N LYS A 5 -0.18 11.64 -48.26
CA LYS A 5 -0.17 10.18 -48.27
C LYS A 5 -1.28 9.64 -47.38
N GLN A 6 -2.23 9.02 -48.06
CA GLN A 6 -3.40 8.34 -47.54
C GLN A 6 -2.96 7.07 -46.78
N PHE A 7 -3.45 6.88 -45.55
CA PHE A 7 -3.27 5.62 -44.82
C PHE A 7 -4.40 4.67 -45.22
N ASP A 8 -4.12 3.75 -46.14
CA ASP A 8 -5.10 2.75 -46.57
C ASP A 8 -5.28 1.63 -45.54
N SER A 9 -6.51 1.12 -45.49
CA SER A 9 -6.99 0.26 -44.43
C SER A 9 -6.99 -1.23 -44.78
N LYS A 10 -6.72 -2.06 -43.76
CA LYS A 10 -7.02 -3.50 -43.63
C LYS A 10 -6.22 -4.50 -44.47
N THR A 11 -5.59 -5.43 -43.74
CA THR A 11 -5.69 -6.87 -44.02
C THR A 11 -5.49 -7.64 -42.71
N GLU A 12 -6.56 -7.90 -41.98
CA GLU A 12 -6.50 -8.80 -40.80
C GLU A 12 -6.47 -10.27 -41.27
N SER A 13 -5.37 -10.96 -40.98
CA SER A 13 -5.23 -12.40 -41.22
C SER A 13 -5.90 -13.23 -40.10
N PRO A 14 -6.58 -14.35 -40.42
CA PRO A 14 -7.42 -15.05 -39.45
C PRO A 14 -6.64 -16.00 -38.53
N ASN A 15 -6.25 -15.54 -37.35
CA ASN A 15 -5.86 -16.39 -36.20
C ASN A 15 -6.89 -16.29 -35.06
N THR A 16 -8.12 -16.71 -35.37
CA THR A 16 -9.36 -16.29 -34.68
C THR A 16 -9.82 -17.20 -33.53
N ALA A 17 -8.96 -17.42 -32.53
CA ALA A 17 -9.37 -17.99 -31.24
C ALA A 17 -8.67 -17.30 -30.05
N SER A 18 -7.34 -17.22 -30.07
CA SER A 18 -6.56 -16.65 -28.96
C SER A 18 -6.81 -15.15 -28.74
N GLY A 19 -6.98 -14.37 -29.82
CA GLY A 19 -7.29 -12.93 -29.73
C GLY A 19 -8.61 -12.67 -29.01
N LYS A 20 -9.70 -13.24 -29.54
CA LYS A 20 -11.05 -13.13 -28.95
C LYS A 20 -11.10 -13.56 -27.48
N GLN A 21 -10.38 -14.61 -27.09
CA GLN A 21 -10.32 -15.03 -25.69
C GLN A 21 -9.63 -14.00 -24.79
N SER A 22 -8.60 -13.29 -25.30
CA SER A 22 -7.98 -12.17 -24.61
C SER A 22 -8.96 -11.00 -24.46
N ASP A 23 -9.70 -10.68 -25.53
CA ASP A 23 -10.69 -9.60 -25.54
C ASP A 23 -11.82 -9.83 -24.54
N TYR A 24 -12.35 -11.06 -24.45
CA TYR A 24 -13.38 -11.40 -23.47
C TYR A 24 -12.85 -11.39 -22.02
N LEU A 25 -11.60 -11.81 -21.79
CA LEU A 25 -10.99 -11.76 -20.46
C LEU A 25 -10.71 -10.31 -20.02
N PHE A 26 -10.23 -9.47 -20.94
CA PHE A 26 -10.02 -8.04 -20.70
C PHE A 26 -11.35 -7.31 -20.46
N ALA A 27 -12.38 -7.58 -21.26
CA ALA A 27 -13.73 -7.05 -21.02
C ALA A 27 -14.33 -7.50 -19.68
N LEU A 28 -14.06 -8.75 -19.26
CA LEU A 28 -14.43 -9.22 -17.92
C LEU A 28 -13.69 -8.40 -16.84
N ILE A 29 -12.36 -8.28 -16.92
CA ILE A 29 -11.55 -7.48 -15.97
C ILE A 29 -12.04 -6.02 -15.90
N LEU A 30 -12.33 -5.37 -17.03
CA LEU A 30 -12.91 -4.04 -17.07
C LEU A 30 -14.28 -3.95 -16.38
N SER A 31 -15.13 -4.97 -16.53
CA SER A 31 -16.44 -5.00 -15.86
C SER A 31 -16.34 -5.11 -14.33
N LEU A 32 -15.26 -5.74 -13.85
CA LEU A 32 -14.97 -5.95 -12.44
C LEU A 32 -14.32 -4.74 -11.77
N ILE A 33 -13.32 -4.14 -12.42
CA ILE A 33 -12.57 -2.99 -11.87
C ILE A 33 -13.46 -1.75 -11.82
N PHE A 34 -14.23 -1.49 -12.87
CA PHE A 34 -14.91 -0.21 -13.03
C PHE A 34 -16.38 -0.26 -12.59
N GLY A 35 -17.06 -1.40 -12.70
CA GLY A 35 -18.52 -1.47 -12.54
C GLY A 35 -19.32 -0.61 -13.54
N ILE A 36 -18.65 0.08 -14.47
CA ILE A 36 -19.25 1.06 -15.37
C ILE A 36 -20.11 0.35 -16.42
N PHE A 37 -21.35 0.80 -16.50
CA PHE A 37 -22.35 0.25 -17.39
C PHE A 37 -21.90 0.27 -18.85
N GLY A 38 -22.06 -0.87 -19.52
CA GLY A 38 -21.84 -0.96 -20.96
C GLY A 38 -20.38 -1.05 -21.43
N ILE A 39 -19.33 -0.83 -20.61
CA ILE A 39 -17.92 -0.94 -21.08
C ILE A 39 -17.62 -2.25 -21.83
N PRO A 40 -18.04 -3.44 -21.35
CA PRO A 40 -17.87 -4.68 -22.10
C PRO A 40 -18.60 -4.69 -23.45
N GLN A 41 -19.72 -3.96 -23.58
CA GLN A 41 -20.48 -3.85 -24.83
C GLN A 41 -19.89 -2.78 -25.76
N PHE A 42 -19.33 -1.69 -25.23
CA PHE A 42 -18.52 -0.73 -25.99
C PHE A 42 -17.33 -1.43 -26.65
N TYR A 43 -16.60 -2.25 -25.87
CA TYR A 43 -15.42 -2.99 -26.34
C TYR A 43 -15.79 -4.16 -27.28
N LEU A 44 -16.75 -5.01 -26.90
CA LEU A 44 -17.05 -6.25 -27.65
C LEU A 44 -18.08 -6.08 -28.78
N LYS A 45 -18.90 -5.02 -28.77
CA LYS A 45 -20.02 -4.82 -29.72
C LYS A 45 -20.14 -3.37 -30.24
N GLY A 46 -19.14 -2.53 -29.95
CA GLY A 46 -19.04 -1.16 -30.47
C GLY A 46 -19.95 -0.13 -29.80
N TRP A 47 -19.70 1.14 -30.14
CA TRP A 47 -20.27 2.32 -29.48
C TRP A 47 -21.79 2.30 -29.30
N LYS A 48 -22.54 1.94 -30.35
CA LYS A 48 -24.00 1.89 -30.30
C LYS A 48 -24.51 0.88 -29.26
N SER A 49 -23.93 -0.31 -29.21
CA SER A 49 -24.34 -1.35 -28.24
C SER A 49 -23.93 -1.02 -26.81
N GLY A 50 -22.78 -0.35 -26.63
CA GLY A 50 -22.35 0.20 -25.35
C GLY A 50 -23.33 1.23 -24.81
N LEU A 51 -23.66 2.23 -25.63
CA LEU A 51 -24.55 3.32 -25.26
C LEU A 51 -25.98 2.82 -24.95
N THR A 52 -26.53 1.91 -25.75
CA THR A 52 -27.83 1.29 -25.44
C THR A 52 -27.80 0.57 -24.09
N ARG A 53 -26.73 -0.13 -23.74
CA ARG A 53 -26.64 -0.83 -22.45
C ARG A 53 -26.44 0.12 -21.27
N LEU A 54 -25.72 1.24 -21.46
CA LEU A 54 -25.62 2.32 -20.47
C LEU A 54 -27.01 2.88 -20.14
N VAL A 55 -27.79 3.23 -21.18
CA VAL A 55 -29.17 3.75 -21.02
C VAL A 55 -30.09 2.73 -20.34
N VAL A 56 -30.06 1.46 -20.75
CA VAL A 56 -30.90 0.40 -20.13
C VAL A 56 -30.54 0.20 -18.65
N ASN A 57 -29.26 0.17 -18.29
CA ASN A 57 -28.86 0.00 -16.89
C ASN A 57 -29.22 1.22 -16.04
N ALA A 58 -29.08 2.44 -16.57
CA ALA A 58 -29.53 3.66 -15.89
C ALA A 58 -31.05 3.67 -15.65
N ALA A 59 -31.84 3.24 -16.63
CA ALA A 59 -33.28 3.09 -16.50
C ALA A 59 -33.69 2.01 -15.47
N LEU A 60 -32.97 0.88 -15.42
CA LEU A 60 -33.20 -0.17 -14.41
C LEU A 60 -32.88 0.31 -12.99
N ILE A 61 -31.83 1.11 -12.80
CA ILE A 61 -31.49 1.71 -11.50
C ILE A 61 -32.57 2.71 -11.09
N ALA A 62 -32.92 3.67 -11.96
CA ALA A 62 -33.99 4.63 -11.68
C ALA A 62 -35.32 3.93 -11.37
N GLY A 63 -35.65 2.86 -12.10
CA GLY A 63 -36.81 2.01 -11.85
C GLY A 63 -36.76 1.28 -10.50
N ALA A 64 -35.59 0.76 -10.08
CA ALA A 64 -35.42 0.13 -8.78
C ALA A 64 -35.60 1.12 -7.61
N PHE A 65 -35.08 2.35 -7.74
CA PHE A 65 -35.30 3.42 -6.76
C PHE A 65 -36.77 3.86 -6.72
N ALA A 66 -37.41 4.08 -7.87
CA ALA A 66 -38.82 4.43 -7.93
C ALA A 66 -39.72 3.32 -7.34
N LEU A 67 -39.43 2.04 -7.65
CA LEU A 67 -40.18 0.90 -7.12
C LEU A 67 -40.02 0.75 -5.59
N ALA A 68 -38.79 0.91 -5.08
CA ALA A 68 -38.54 0.87 -3.64
C ALA A 68 -39.24 2.01 -2.89
N GLN A 69 -39.35 3.20 -3.49
CA GLN A 69 -40.13 4.32 -2.96
C GLN A 69 -41.64 4.06 -3.01
N ILE A 70 -42.18 3.62 -4.16
CA ILE A 70 -43.61 3.32 -4.34
C ILE A 70 -44.10 2.24 -3.36
N LEU A 71 -43.27 1.21 -3.12
CA LEU A 71 -43.60 0.13 -2.20
C LEU A 71 -43.24 0.44 -0.73
N ALA A 72 -42.64 1.60 -0.43
CA ALA A 72 -42.09 1.95 0.88
C ALA A 72 -41.11 0.89 1.46
N LEU A 73 -40.40 0.17 0.59
CA LEU A 73 -39.46 -0.90 0.94
C LEU A 73 -38.03 -0.51 0.50
N PRO A 74 -37.31 0.35 1.25
CA PRO A 74 -35.93 0.73 0.91
C PRO A 74 -34.98 -0.48 0.91
N SER A 75 -35.25 -1.51 1.71
CA SER A 75 -34.52 -2.78 1.70
C SER A 75 -34.58 -3.53 0.37
N LEU A 76 -35.57 -3.25 -0.50
CA LEU A 76 -35.66 -3.80 -1.85
C LEU A 76 -34.41 -3.44 -2.70
N LEU A 77 -33.81 -2.26 -2.46
CA LEU A 77 -32.61 -1.81 -3.17
C LEU A 77 -31.39 -2.67 -2.87
N SER A 78 -31.28 -3.21 -1.65
CA SER A 78 -30.17 -4.11 -1.28
C SER A 78 -30.14 -5.37 -2.15
N TYR A 79 -31.29 -5.83 -2.67
CA TYR A 79 -31.36 -6.99 -3.57
C TYR A 79 -31.36 -6.59 -5.06
N LEU A 80 -32.08 -5.53 -5.43
CA LEU A 80 -32.20 -5.11 -6.83
C LEU A 80 -30.90 -4.54 -7.39
N LEU A 81 -30.15 -3.75 -6.62
CA LEU A 81 -28.91 -3.14 -7.12
C LEU A 81 -27.84 -4.21 -7.42
N PRO A 82 -27.51 -5.17 -6.52
CA PRO A 82 -26.63 -6.30 -6.85
C PRO A 82 -27.09 -7.14 -8.05
N ALA A 83 -28.39 -7.35 -8.23
CA ALA A 83 -28.91 -8.05 -9.41
C ALA A 83 -28.63 -7.26 -10.71
N ILE A 84 -28.77 -5.93 -10.69
CA ILE A 84 -28.44 -5.06 -11.83
C ILE A 84 -26.92 -5.02 -12.08
N PHE A 85 -26.10 -4.94 -11.03
CA PHE A 85 -24.63 -4.86 -11.14
C PHE A 85 -23.95 -6.20 -11.50
N SER A 86 -24.52 -7.34 -11.11
CA SER A 86 -23.99 -8.66 -11.46
C SER A 86 -24.29 -9.07 -12.91
N LEU A 87 -25.38 -8.57 -13.51
CA LEU A 87 -25.82 -8.95 -14.85
C LEU A 87 -24.77 -8.73 -15.97
N PRO A 88 -24.02 -7.61 -16.05
CA PRO A 88 -22.95 -7.42 -17.04
C PRO A 88 -21.74 -8.35 -16.81
N VAL A 89 -21.42 -8.69 -15.56
CA VAL A 89 -20.34 -9.62 -15.20
C VAL A 89 -20.71 -11.03 -15.64
N ILE A 90 -21.94 -11.47 -15.36
CA ILE A 90 -22.48 -12.76 -15.80
C ILE A 90 -22.51 -12.85 -17.33
N GLU A 91 -22.97 -11.80 -18.03
CA GLU A 91 -22.97 -11.75 -19.50
C GLU A 91 -21.55 -11.85 -20.08
N SER A 92 -20.57 -11.17 -19.48
CA SER A 92 -19.16 -11.20 -19.91
C SER A 92 -18.52 -12.57 -19.65
N ALA A 93 -18.83 -13.20 -18.51
CA ALA A 93 -18.38 -14.55 -18.19
C ALA A 93 -18.97 -15.59 -19.17
N LEU A 94 -20.27 -15.52 -19.49
CA LEU A 94 -20.89 -16.39 -20.50
C LEU A 94 -20.23 -16.24 -21.87
N ASN A 95 -19.95 -15.01 -22.30
CA ASN A 95 -19.26 -14.76 -23.56
C ASN A 95 -17.83 -15.33 -23.55
N LEU A 96 -17.10 -15.28 -22.43
CA LEU A 96 -15.76 -15.89 -22.27
C LEU A 96 -15.79 -17.44 -22.23
N ILE A 97 -16.83 -18.03 -21.64
CA ILE A 97 -16.99 -19.48 -21.49
C ILE A 97 -17.36 -20.13 -22.84
N TYR A 98 -18.24 -19.49 -23.59
CA TYR A 98 -18.77 -20.01 -24.87
C TYR A 98 -18.08 -19.41 -26.10
N GLU A 99 -17.25 -18.37 -25.94
CA GLU A 99 -16.59 -17.62 -27.02
C GLU A 99 -17.58 -17.01 -28.05
N ASP A 100 -18.81 -16.73 -27.58
CA ASP A 100 -19.94 -16.28 -28.38
C ASP A 100 -20.58 -15.03 -27.74
N PRO A 101 -20.61 -13.86 -28.41
CA PRO A 101 -21.20 -12.61 -27.89
C PRO A 101 -22.74 -12.64 -27.77
N SER A 102 -23.38 -13.72 -28.22
CA SER A 102 -24.80 -14.01 -28.10
C SER A 102 -25.13 -15.08 -27.05
N ALA A 103 -24.13 -15.63 -26.36
CA ALA A 103 -24.28 -16.75 -25.41
C ALA A 103 -25.39 -16.49 -24.37
N SER A 104 -25.44 -15.29 -23.77
CA SER A 104 -26.52 -14.92 -22.83
C SER A 104 -27.93 -15.06 -23.42
N LYS A 105 -28.13 -14.63 -24.68
CA LYS A 105 -29.40 -14.76 -25.40
C LYS A 105 -29.70 -16.20 -25.82
N GLN A 106 -28.67 -17.00 -26.11
CA GLN A 106 -28.83 -18.42 -26.44
C GLN A 106 -29.13 -19.28 -25.19
N LEU A 107 -28.58 -18.92 -24.03
CA LEU A 107 -28.85 -19.56 -22.74
C LEU A 107 -30.33 -19.41 -22.36
N VAL A 108 -30.86 -18.18 -22.42
CA VAL A 108 -32.28 -17.88 -22.15
C VAL A 108 -33.22 -18.62 -23.11
N LYS A 109 -32.77 -18.90 -24.34
CA LYS A 109 -33.52 -19.69 -25.34
C LYS A 109 -33.29 -21.21 -25.24
N GLY A 110 -32.54 -21.70 -24.24
CA GLY A 110 -32.25 -23.12 -24.05
C GLY A 110 -31.37 -23.76 -25.14
N LYS A 111 -30.65 -22.96 -25.94
CA LYS A 111 -29.92 -23.45 -27.14
C LYS A 111 -28.45 -23.77 -26.92
N LEU A 112 -27.86 -23.41 -25.77
CA LEU A 112 -26.47 -23.72 -25.45
C LEU A 112 -26.30 -25.16 -24.94
N LYS A 113 -25.28 -25.85 -25.46
CA LYS A 113 -24.85 -27.17 -24.96
C LYS A 113 -23.69 -27.00 -23.97
N PRO A 114 -23.70 -27.68 -22.80
CA PRO A 114 -22.65 -27.54 -21.80
C PRO A 114 -21.29 -28.08 -22.31
N ARG A 115 -20.22 -27.32 -22.05
CA ARG A 115 -18.85 -27.67 -22.49
C ARG A 115 -18.24 -28.69 -21.52
N LYS A 116 -17.96 -29.92 -21.97
CA LYS A 116 -17.46 -31.02 -21.11
C LYS A 116 -16.09 -30.79 -20.45
N ARG A 117 -15.30 -29.81 -20.90
CA ARG A 117 -13.98 -29.49 -20.33
C ARG A 117 -13.65 -28.02 -20.56
N TYR A 118 -13.30 -27.30 -19.50
CA TYR A 118 -12.93 -25.87 -19.55
C TYR A 118 -11.42 -25.67 -19.54
N ALA A 119 -10.93 -24.73 -20.35
CA ALA A 119 -9.52 -24.32 -20.37
C ALA A 119 -9.14 -23.50 -19.11
N GLY A 120 -7.85 -23.37 -18.82
CA GLY A 120 -7.37 -22.67 -17.61
C GLY A 120 -7.91 -21.24 -17.45
N LYS A 121 -7.87 -20.44 -18.52
CA LYS A 121 -8.42 -19.07 -18.54
C LYS A 121 -9.93 -19.01 -18.32
N GLN A 122 -10.69 -20.03 -18.77
CA GLN A 122 -12.13 -20.13 -18.55
C GLN A 122 -12.46 -20.51 -17.11
N LYS A 123 -11.69 -21.42 -16.50
CA LYS A 123 -11.81 -21.74 -15.06
C LYS A 123 -11.56 -20.50 -14.20
N ALA A 124 -10.54 -19.71 -14.52
CA ALA A 124 -10.27 -18.44 -13.85
C ALA A 124 -11.44 -17.44 -14.03
N GLY A 125 -11.95 -17.29 -15.26
CA GLY A 125 -13.10 -16.42 -15.53
C GLY A 125 -14.39 -16.84 -14.79
N ILE A 126 -14.66 -18.15 -14.69
CA ILE A 126 -15.78 -18.69 -13.89
C ILE A 126 -15.60 -18.36 -12.41
N ALA A 127 -14.44 -18.69 -11.84
CA ALA A 127 -14.15 -18.45 -10.42
C ALA A 127 -14.27 -16.96 -10.07
N LEU A 128 -13.74 -16.09 -10.94
CA LEU A 128 -13.77 -14.64 -10.78
C LEU A 128 -15.20 -14.07 -10.88
N ALA A 129 -16.00 -14.57 -11.82
CA ALA A 129 -17.42 -14.19 -11.91
C ALA A 129 -18.23 -14.67 -10.70
N SER A 130 -18.05 -15.91 -10.26
CA SER A 130 -18.70 -16.45 -9.05
C SER A 130 -18.32 -15.68 -7.78
N LEU A 131 -17.04 -15.36 -7.61
CA LEU A 131 -16.56 -14.54 -6.49
C LEU A 131 -17.19 -13.14 -6.51
N THR A 132 -17.29 -12.52 -7.68
CA THR A 132 -17.86 -11.17 -7.82
C THR A 132 -19.36 -11.14 -7.53
N VAL A 133 -20.10 -12.14 -8.03
CA VAL A 133 -21.52 -12.29 -7.68
C VAL A 133 -21.67 -12.50 -6.16
N ALA A 134 -20.84 -13.36 -5.55
CA ALA A 134 -20.86 -13.56 -4.10
C ALA A 134 -20.56 -12.26 -3.33
N LEU A 135 -19.59 -11.45 -3.76
CA LEU A 135 -19.26 -10.16 -3.13
C LEU A 135 -20.42 -9.16 -3.24
N TYR A 136 -21.02 -8.99 -4.42
CA TYR A 136 -22.17 -8.09 -4.59
C TYR A 136 -23.39 -8.48 -3.74
N PHE A 137 -23.66 -9.79 -3.58
CA PHE A 137 -24.75 -10.26 -2.73
C PHE A 137 -24.38 -10.29 -1.23
N SER A 138 -23.11 -10.46 -0.87
CA SER A 138 -22.66 -10.36 0.53
C SER A 138 -22.79 -8.93 1.06
N ALA A 139 -22.46 -7.93 0.24
CA ALA A 139 -22.65 -6.51 0.58
C ALA A 139 -24.13 -6.10 0.76
N ALA A 140 -25.08 -6.89 0.22
CA ALA A 140 -26.51 -6.70 0.43
C ALA A 140 -26.97 -7.16 1.82
N LEU A 141 -26.39 -8.28 2.29
CA LEU A 141 -26.76 -8.96 3.53
C LEU A 141 -26.20 -8.29 4.79
N THR A 142 -25.27 -7.34 4.63
CA THR A 142 -24.61 -6.62 5.74
C THR A 142 -25.27 -5.28 6.11
N GLN A 143 -26.45 -4.94 5.58
CA GLN A 143 -27.14 -3.70 5.96
C GLN A 143 -27.96 -3.89 7.25
N PRO A 144 -27.73 -3.09 8.30
CA PRO A 144 -28.48 -3.20 9.56
C PRO A 144 -29.95 -2.79 9.36
N LEU A 145 -30.86 -3.42 10.12
CA LEU A 145 -32.27 -3.00 10.12
C LEU A 145 -32.40 -1.58 10.70
N PRO A 146 -33.30 -0.74 10.14
CA PRO A 146 -33.51 0.62 10.63
C PRO A 146 -34.13 0.57 12.03
N THR A 147 -33.38 1.06 13.02
CA THR A 147 -33.88 1.26 14.38
C THR A 147 -34.47 2.66 14.50
N VAL A 148 -35.75 2.75 14.84
CA VAL A 148 -36.48 4.03 14.97
C VAL A 148 -36.55 4.45 16.43
N VAL A 149 -35.86 5.54 16.80
CA VAL A 149 -36.25 6.43 17.93
C VAL A 149 -35.82 7.88 17.61
N SER A 150 -36.69 8.85 17.91
CA SER A 150 -36.49 10.31 17.72
C SER A 150 -35.90 11.01 18.96
N PRO A 151 -35.43 12.29 18.86
CA PRO A 151 -34.54 12.90 19.86
C PRO A 151 -35.20 13.92 20.83
N ALA A 152 -34.60 14.06 22.02
CA ALA A 152 -34.56 15.23 22.92
C ALA A 152 -33.61 14.88 24.10
N GLY A 153 -32.84 15.76 24.74
CA GLY A 153 -32.51 17.18 24.54
C GLY A 153 -31.42 17.61 25.57
N SER A 154 -30.74 18.74 25.36
CA SER A 154 -29.77 19.37 26.30
C SER A 154 -30.49 20.39 27.23
N PRO A 155 -29.86 21.15 28.19
CA PRO A 155 -28.41 21.40 28.44
C PRO A 155 -27.97 21.59 29.95
N GLN A 156 -26.78 22.19 30.15
CA GLN A 156 -26.25 22.92 31.36
C GLN A 156 -25.74 22.12 32.60
N GLN A 157 -24.74 22.54 33.41
CA GLN A 157 -23.66 23.58 33.33
C GLN A 157 -22.57 23.35 34.44
N ASP A 158 -21.48 24.14 34.44
CA ASP A 158 -20.50 24.46 35.54
C ASP A 158 -19.56 23.34 36.11
N SER A 159 -18.22 23.40 36.04
CA SER A 159 -17.19 24.19 36.79
C SER A 159 -16.56 23.41 38.00
N SER A 160 -15.34 23.64 38.54
CA SER A 160 -14.16 24.44 38.10
C SER A 160 -12.84 24.17 38.92
N ALA A 161 -11.68 24.37 38.25
CA ALA A 161 -10.39 24.94 38.75
C ALA A 161 -9.35 24.20 39.66
N SER A 162 -8.05 24.43 39.30
CA SER A 162 -6.79 24.31 40.09
C SER A 162 -6.22 22.89 40.36
N SER A 163 -4.90 22.65 40.55
CA SER A 163 -3.71 23.53 40.69
C SER A 163 -2.40 22.84 40.21
N GLN A 164 -1.33 23.61 39.99
CA GLN A 164 0.03 23.13 39.65
C GLN A 164 0.87 22.83 40.90
N SER A 165 1.95 22.04 40.75
CA SER A 165 3.19 22.25 41.50
C SER A 165 4.40 21.81 40.67
N ASP A 166 5.51 22.52 40.84
CA ASP A 166 6.73 22.46 40.01
C ASP A 166 7.95 22.48 40.96
N THR A 167 9.09 21.87 40.59
CA THR A 167 10.42 22.09 41.21
C THR A 167 11.54 21.30 40.51
N GLY A 168 12.49 22.00 39.87
CA GLY A 168 13.87 21.52 39.64
C GLY A 168 14.75 21.74 40.89
N ALA A 169 16.06 21.48 40.95
CA ALA A 169 17.10 21.07 39.97
C ALA A 169 18.28 20.43 40.83
N PRO A 170 19.59 20.33 40.46
CA PRO A 170 20.31 20.78 39.25
C PRO A 170 21.38 19.82 38.62
N SER A 171 21.69 20.15 37.36
CA SER A 171 22.94 20.01 36.57
C SER A 171 24.16 19.19 37.05
N ALA A 172 24.68 18.37 36.13
CA ALA A 172 26.12 18.15 35.94
C ALA A 172 26.43 18.02 34.43
N THR A 173 27.36 18.81 33.91
CA THR A 173 27.79 18.77 32.49
C THR A 173 28.74 17.60 32.22
N ALA A 174 28.19 16.39 32.20
CA ALA A 174 28.76 15.33 31.39
C ALA A 174 28.61 15.71 29.91
N GLN A 175 29.62 15.41 29.10
CA GLN A 175 29.51 15.47 27.64
C GLN A 175 28.46 14.42 27.23
N THR A 176 27.23 14.87 26.99
CA THR A 176 26.07 13.98 26.85
C THR A 176 26.23 13.09 25.64
N SER A 177 26.46 11.79 25.88
CA SER A 177 26.43 10.78 24.83
C SER A 177 25.07 10.85 24.13
N ALA A 178 25.09 10.86 22.80
CA ALA A 178 23.88 10.88 22.01
C ALA A 178 23.24 9.49 22.05
N ASN A 179 22.59 9.18 23.17
CA ASN A 179 21.86 7.92 23.35
C ASN A 179 20.61 7.96 22.46
N VAL A 180 20.75 7.46 21.23
CA VAL A 180 19.67 7.35 20.26
C VAL A 180 19.18 5.91 20.22
N THR A 181 17.87 5.72 20.35
CA THR A 181 17.22 4.42 20.19
C THR A 181 16.36 4.43 18.93
N ILE A 182 16.61 3.50 18.01
CA ILE A 182 15.83 3.30 16.78
C ILE A 182 15.08 1.97 16.92
N LYS A 183 13.76 1.98 16.72
CA LYS A 183 12.93 0.77 16.69
C LYS A 183 12.27 0.61 15.33
N PHE A 184 12.63 -0.44 14.60
CA PHE A 184 11.90 -0.91 13.42
C PHE A 184 10.79 -1.82 13.91
N ILE A 185 9.56 -1.34 13.85
CA ILE A 185 8.39 -1.95 14.50
C ILE A 185 7.86 -3.07 13.61
N ASP A 186 7.64 -4.26 14.17
CA ASP A 186 6.98 -5.35 13.43
C ASP A 186 5.48 -5.05 13.27
N VAL A 187 5.17 -4.39 12.15
CA VAL A 187 3.82 -4.09 11.66
C VAL A 187 3.37 -5.09 10.57
N GLY A 188 4.08 -6.22 10.44
CA GLY A 188 3.89 -7.17 9.35
C GLY A 188 4.48 -6.66 8.04
N GLN A 189 3.69 -6.64 6.97
CA GLN A 189 4.13 -6.14 5.67
C GLN A 189 3.93 -4.63 5.61
N GLY A 190 4.95 -3.87 6.00
CA GLY A 190 4.97 -2.42 5.86
C GLY A 190 6.02 -1.70 6.70
N GLU A 191 5.98 -0.38 6.58
CA GLU A 191 6.85 0.67 7.11
C GLU A 191 6.51 1.29 8.47
N ALA A 192 7.17 0.97 9.60
CA ALA A 192 7.11 1.84 10.79
C ALA A 192 8.43 1.87 11.57
N ILE A 193 9.07 3.04 11.68
CA ILE A 193 10.35 3.24 12.36
C ILE A 193 10.25 4.40 13.35
N LEU A 194 10.38 4.11 14.65
CA LEU A 194 10.41 5.14 15.69
C LEU A 194 11.86 5.42 16.10
N ILE A 195 12.26 6.69 16.08
CA ILE A 195 13.59 7.16 16.50
C ILE A 195 13.41 8.06 17.73
N ALA A 196 13.85 7.59 18.89
CA ALA A 196 14.01 8.40 20.08
C ALA A 196 15.41 9.01 20.07
N LEU A 197 15.48 10.29 19.72
CA LEU A 197 16.62 11.18 19.96
C LEU A 197 16.62 11.55 21.46
N PRO A 198 17.68 12.19 22.00
CA PRO A 198 17.74 12.57 23.42
C PRO A 198 16.46 13.25 23.92
N GLU A 199 16.05 14.36 23.29
CA GLU A 199 14.86 15.13 23.68
C GLU A 199 13.65 14.97 22.75
N LYS A 200 13.86 14.41 21.55
CA LYS A 200 12.89 14.43 20.44
C LYS A 200 12.51 13.04 19.97
N THR A 201 11.30 12.90 19.45
CA THR A 201 10.85 11.65 18.81
C THR A 201 10.50 11.87 17.36
N MET A 202 11.07 11.07 16.46
CA MET A 202 10.65 10.96 15.07
C MET A 202 9.92 9.63 14.84
N LEU A 203 8.86 9.66 14.03
CA LEU A 203 8.26 8.47 13.43
C LEU A 203 8.40 8.57 11.91
N ILE A 204 9.09 7.62 11.30
CA ILE A 204 9.17 7.45 9.84
C ILE A 204 8.22 6.31 9.47
N ASP A 205 7.18 6.68 8.72
CA ASP A 205 6.05 5.84 8.33
C ASP A 205 5.28 5.21 9.53
N ALA A 206 4.05 4.75 9.29
CA ALA A 206 3.15 4.27 10.33
C ALA A 206 2.46 2.94 9.97
N GLY A 207 3.03 2.17 9.05
CA GLY A 207 2.61 0.84 8.65
C GLY A 207 1.28 0.81 7.91
N PRO A 208 0.78 -0.40 7.57
CA PRO A 208 -0.58 -0.59 7.09
C PRO A 208 -1.63 -0.15 8.11
N THR A 209 -2.87 0.03 7.64
CA THR A 209 -4.03 0.37 8.47
C THR A 209 -4.14 -0.55 9.69
N GLY A 210 -4.25 0.02 10.89
CA GLY A 210 -4.33 -0.74 12.15
C GLY A 210 -3.00 -0.92 12.90
N SER A 211 -1.88 -0.38 12.39
CA SER A 211 -0.57 -0.44 13.06
C SER A 211 -0.41 0.51 14.26
N ALA A 212 -1.25 1.56 14.35
CA ALA A 212 -1.16 2.61 15.37
C ALA A 212 -1.10 2.11 16.84
N PRO A 213 -1.82 1.05 17.28
CA PRO A 213 -1.70 0.52 18.64
C PRO A 213 -0.31 -0.01 18.98
N LYS A 214 0.40 -0.65 18.03
CA LYS A 214 1.77 -1.13 18.25
C LYS A 214 2.77 0.04 18.28
N ILE A 215 2.52 1.09 17.49
CA ILE A 215 3.30 2.34 17.54
C ILE A 215 3.10 3.04 18.91
N ALA A 216 1.86 3.11 19.41
CA ALA A 216 1.56 3.67 20.73
C ALA A 216 2.19 2.86 21.88
N GLN A 217 2.19 1.53 21.80
CA GLN A 217 2.94 0.67 22.74
C GLN A 217 4.44 1.03 22.74
N VAL A 218 5.06 1.15 21.56
CA VAL A 218 6.49 1.43 21.45
C VAL A 218 6.84 2.86 21.91
N LEU A 219 5.97 3.84 21.69
CA LEU A 219 6.08 5.18 22.28
C LEU A 219 6.09 5.11 23.82
N GLN A 220 5.16 4.34 24.41
CA GLN A 220 5.07 4.13 25.85
C GLN A 220 6.32 3.42 26.42
N GLU A 221 6.83 2.38 25.74
CA GLU A 221 8.08 1.68 26.09
C GLU A 221 9.29 2.63 26.15
N LEU A 222 9.33 3.64 25.29
CA LEU A 222 10.41 4.64 25.25
C LEU A 222 10.12 5.88 26.12
N GLY A 223 9.03 5.89 26.89
CA GLY A 223 8.62 7.03 27.72
C GLY A 223 8.25 8.29 26.92
N ARG A 224 7.82 8.13 25.67
CA ARG A 224 7.47 9.25 24.76
C ARG A 224 5.95 9.39 24.65
N ASN A 225 5.46 10.61 24.75
CA ASN A 225 4.05 10.98 24.62
C ASN A 225 3.75 11.87 23.39
N LYS A 226 4.79 12.21 22.62
CA LYS A 226 4.75 13.11 21.47
C LYS A 226 5.67 12.59 20.37
N ILE A 227 5.23 12.77 19.12
CA ILE A 227 6.06 12.66 17.91
C ILE A 227 6.39 14.09 17.48
N ASP A 228 7.63 14.55 17.67
CA ASP A 228 8.07 15.87 17.22
C ASP A 228 8.16 15.96 15.69
N TYR A 229 8.51 14.85 15.04
CA TYR A 229 8.66 14.77 13.58
C TYR A 229 7.94 13.53 13.03
N LEU A 230 6.88 13.71 12.26
CA LEU A 230 6.18 12.63 11.55
C LEU A 230 6.56 12.67 10.07
N VAL A 231 7.15 11.61 9.54
CA VAL A 231 7.64 11.54 8.16
C VAL A 231 6.82 10.53 7.39
N ALA A 232 6.09 10.97 6.36
CA ALA A 232 5.44 10.13 5.37
C ALA A 232 6.37 10.01 4.16
N THR A 233 7.10 8.91 4.02
CA THR A 233 8.13 8.79 2.98
C THR A 233 7.52 8.89 1.58
N HIS A 234 6.38 8.22 1.35
CA HIS A 234 5.62 8.23 0.10
C HIS A 234 4.17 7.76 0.37
N PRO A 235 3.21 7.95 -0.55
CA PRO A 235 1.77 7.90 -0.22
C PRO A 235 1.11 6.51 -0.30
N ASP A 236 1.87 5.43 -0.17
CA ASP A 236 1.36 4.05 -0.33
C ASP A 236 0.98 3.40 1.02
N GLU A 237 0.09 2.40 0.97
CA GLU A 237 -0.75 2.04 2.13
C GLU A 237 0.01 1.37 3.26
N ASP A 238 1.00 0.54 2.93
CA ASP A 238 1.90 -0.11 3.86
C ASP A 238 2.88 0.86 4.55
N HIS A 239 2.91 2.13 4.14
CA HIS A 239 3.68 3.21 4.77
C HIS A 239 2.78 4.21 5.51
N ILE A 240 1.74 4.75 4.86
CA ILE A 240 0.87 5.78 5.46
C ILE A 240 -0.45 5.25 6.05
N GLY A 241 -0.69 3.94 6.01
CA GLY A 241 -1.92 3.27 6.47
C GLY A 241 -2.34 3.63 7.89
N GLY A 242 -1.42 3.50 8.84
CA GLY A 242 -1.67 3.84 10.25
C GLY A 242 -1.61 5.34 10.58
N MET A 243 -1.20 6.22 9.66
CA MET A 243 -0.93 7.62 10.01
C MET A 243 -2.15 8.40 10.46
N ALA A 244 -3.32 8.15 9.87
CA ALA A 244 -4.54 8.85 10.26
C ALA A 244 -4.91 8.58 11.72
N ASP A 245 -4.69 7.35 12.19
CA ASP A 245 -4.96 6.92 13.56
C ASP A 245 -3.88 7.45 14.52
N VAL A 246 -2.61 7.45 14.11
CA VAL A 246 -1.50 8.05 14.88
C VAL A 246 -1.72 9.56 15.08
N ILE A 247 -2.02 10.31 14.01
CA ILE A 247 -2.30 11.75 14.07
C ILE A 247 -3.50 12.06 14.98
N SER A 248 -4.50 11.18 15.01
CA SER A 248 -5.71 11.37 15.82
C SER A 248 -5.57 10.96 17.29
N SER A 249 -4.47 10.31 17.67
CA SER A 249 -4.27 9.73 19.01
C SER A 249 -2.98 10.17 19.73
N THR A 250 -2.02 10.76 18.99
CA THR A 250 -0.71 11.17 19.50
C THR A 250 -0.47 12.65 19.19
N GLN A 251 0.17 13.39 20.10
CA GLN A 251 0.56 14.77 19.80
C GLN A 251 1.64 14.79 18.72
N ILE A 252 1.35 15.45 17.58
CA ILE A 252 2.28 15.59 16.45
C ILE A 252 2.87 17.01 16.43
N GLY A 253 4.16 17.11 16.13
CA GLY A 253 4.86 18.34 15.80
C GLY A 253 4.82 18.61 14.29
N THR A 254 5.98 18.60 13.65
CA THR A 254 6.13 18.84 12.21
C THR A 254 5.83 17.57 11.42
N ILE A 255 5.00 17.68 10.38
CA ILE A 255 4.81 16.62 9.39
C ILE A 255 5.68 16.90 8.17
N TYR A 256 6.48 15.93 7.73
CA TYR A 256 7.20 15.95 6.46
C TYR A 256 6.56 14.95 5.49
N ALA A 257 6.28 15.40 4.26
CA ALA A 257 5.85 14.53 3.17
C ALA A 257 6.40 15.05 1.82
N PRO A 258 6.60 14.20 0.81
CA PRO A 258 7.01 14.66 -0.52
C PRO A 258 5.88 15.43 -1.21
N ASN A 259 6.22 16.21 -2.24
CA ASN A 259 5.24 16.81 -3.15
C ASN A 259 4.67 15.77 -4.15
N LYS A 260 4.02 14.72 -3.62
CA LYS A 260 3.41 13.63 -4.38
C LYS A 260 2.09 13.20 -3.75
N THR A 261 1.01 13.32 -4.52
CA THR A 261 -0.33 12.90 -4.10
C THR A 261 -0.68 11.51 -4.63
N ASN A 262 -1.66 10.85 -4.00
CA ASN A 262 -2.24 9.60 -4.49
C ASN A 262 -3.78 9.64 -4.34
N ASN A 263 -4.52 8.88 -5.17
CA ASN A 263 -5.99 8.87 -5.14
C ASN A 263 -6.56 7.65 -4.35
N THR A 264 -5.80 7.14 -3.39
CA THR A 264 -6.21 6.04 -2.50
C THR A 264 -7.16 6.53 -1.40
N ALA A 265 -7.92 5.61 -0.80
CA ALA A 265 -8.68 5.92 0.41
C ALA A 265 -7.74 6.30 1.57
N THR A 266 -6.57 5.66 1.65
CA THR A 266 -5.53 5.91 2.64
C THR A 266 -4.99 7.33 2.58
N TYR A 267 -4.59 7.81 1.39
CA TYR A 267 -4.09 9.18 1.23
C TYR A 267 -5.16 10.23 1.60
N ARG A 268 -6.44 9.97 1.27
CA ARG A 268 -7.55 10.84 1.71
C ARG A 268 -7.76 10.83 3.23
N LYS A 269 -7.63 9.68 3.90
CA LYS A 269 -7.68 9.60 5.38
C LYS A 269 -6.53 10.38 6.02
N PHE A 270 -5.31 10.24 5.50
CA PHE A 270 -4.12 10.97 5.96
C PHE A 270 -4.33 12.49 5.88
N LEU A 271 -4.74 13.02 4.72
CA LEU A 271 -5.05 14.44 4.56
C LEU A 271 -6.20 14.91 5.48
N ALA A 272 -7.25 14.10 5.65
CA ALA A 272 -8.35 14.44 6.54
C ALA A 272 -7.90 14.49 8.02
N ALA A 273 -7.03 13.58 8.47
CA ALA A 273 -6.49 13.60 9.82
C ALA A 273 -5.62 14.84 10.08
N ILE A 274 -4.80 15.25 9.10
CA ILE A 274 -4.03 16.49 9.14
C ILE A 274 -4.95 17.70 9.29
N GLN A 275 -5.97 17.80 8.43
CA GLN A 275 -6.93 18.90 8.45
C GLN A 275 -7.72 18.95 9.77
N ASN A 276 -8.22 17.82 10.26
CA ASN A 276 -9.02 17.74 11.49
C ASN A 276 -8.22 18.14 12.74
N ASN A 277 -6.90 17.96 12.73
CA ASN A 277 -6.00 18.33 13.83
C ASN A 277 -5.31 19.69 13.62
N ASN A 278 -5.71 20.46 12.60
CA ASN A 278 -5.12 21.76 12.24
C ASN A 278 -3.60 21.72 11.97
N LEU A 279 -3.09 20.57 11.54
CA LEU A 279 -1.67 20.37 11.20
C LEU A 279 -1.40 20.81 9.76
N GLN A 280 -0.12 20.95 9.42
CA GLN A 280 0.34 21.33 8.07
C GLN A 280 1.47 20.41 7.61
N ILE A 281 1.53 20.14 6.31
CA ILE A 281 2.62 19.41 5.67
C ILE A 281 3.75 20.38 5.37
N THR A 282 4.94 20.10 5.88
CA THR A 282 6.20 20.66 5.39
C THR A 282 6.69 19.78 4.24
N LEU A 283 7.04 20.38 3.10
CA LEU A 283 7.58 19.60 1.98
C LEU A 283 8.97 19.05 2.33
N ALA A 284 9.14 17.75 2.11
CA ALA A 284 10.43 17.09 2.21
C ALA A 284 11.26 17.38 0.95
N GLU A 285 12.30 18.20 1.08
CA GLU A 285 13.25 18.53 0.01
C GLU A 285 14.70 18.23 0.44
N ALA A 286 15.50 17.72 -0.49
CA ALA A 286 16.92 17.46 -0.29
C ALA A 286 17.68 18.71 0.21
N GLY A 287 18.51 18.53 1.23
CA GLY A 287 19.22 19.61 1.93
C GLY A 287 18.48 20.17 3.15
N THR A 288 17.25 19.72 3.42
CA THR A 288 16.53 20.10 4.65
C THR A 288 17.17 19.43 5.86
N ILE A 289 17.66 20.23 6.81
CA ILE A 289 18.02 19.76 8.14
C ILE A 289 16.74 19.77 8.99
N ILE A 290 16.33 18.60 9.47
CA ILE A 290 15.12 18.43 10.31
C ILE A 290 15.44 18.84 11.75
N ASP A 291 16.61 18.38 12.24
CA ASP A 291 17.10 18.66 13.59
C ASP A 291 18.63 18.47 13.63
N GLN A 292 19.31 19.24 14.47
CA GLN A 292 20.76 19.14 14.64
C GLN A 292 21.20 19.67 16.01
N THR A 293 22.07 18.90 16.66
CA THR A 293 22.84 19.28 17.84
C THR A 293 24.33 19.03 17.59
N ASP A 294 25.18 19.26 18.60
CA ASP A 294 26.59 18.84 18.54
C ASP A 294 26.76 17.30 18.53
N SER A 295 25.71 16.57 18.88
CA SER A 295 25.77 15.12 19.16
C SER A 295 25.09 14.27 18.07
N TYR A 296 24.12 14.83 17.34
CA TYR A 296 23.51 14.23 16.15
C TYR A 296 23.06 15.26 15.10
N LYS A 297 22.94 14.82 13.85
CA LYS A 297 22.34 15.57 12.74
C LYS A 297 21.35 14.70 11.98
N LEU A 298 20.17 15.23 11.69
CA LEU A 298 19.09 14.57 10.98
C LEU A 298 18.72 15.38 9.73
N GLU A 299 18.95 14.83 8.54
CA GLU A 299 18.81 15.54 7.28
C GLU A 299 18.09 14.74 6.18
N ILE A 300 17.34 15.44 5.34
CA ILE A 300 16.69 14.92 4.14
C ILE A 300 17.67 15.02 2.97
N LEU A 301 17.96 13.90 2.32
CA LEU A 301 18.82 13.83 1.13
C LEU A 301 18.02 13.69 -0.17
N TRP A 302 16.74 13.33 -0.09
CA TRP A 302 15.83 13.10 -1.22
C TRP A 302 14.37 13.22 -0.76
N PRO A 303 13.39 13.64 -1.60
CA PRO A 303 13.50 13.97 -3.02
C PRO A 303 14.26 15.26 -3.30
N LYS A 304 14.88 15.35 -4.49
CA LYS A 304 15.41 16.62 -5.00
C LYS A 304 14.30 17.66 -5.11
N LYS A 305 14.65 18.94 -4.96
CA LYS A 305 13.73 20.05 -5.21
C LYS A 305 13.15 19.98 -6.64
N ASP A 306 11.90 20.39 -6.78
CA ASP A 306 11.14 20.37 -8.05
C ASP A 306 11.05 18.96 -8.70
N ALA A 307 11.10 17.90 -7.87
CA ALA A 307 10.91 16.52 -8.30
C ALA A 307 9.56 16.31 -9.00
N ASN A 308 9.60 15.81 -10.23
CA ASN A 308 8.45 15.35 -11.01
C ASN A 308 8.72 13.92 -11.50
N PHE A 309 8.29 12.92 -10.72
CA PHE A 309 8.48 11.50 -11.03
C PHE A 309 7.15 10.79 -11.28
N PRO A 310 7.11 9.79 -12.19
CA PRO A 310 5.89 9.06 -12.46
C PRO A 310 5.47 8.18 -11.27
N ASP A 311 6.41 7.42 -10.69
CA ASP A 311 6.16 6.49 -9.61
C ASP A 311 5.98 7.21 -8.26
N THR A 312 5.42 6.51 -7.27
CA THR A 312 5.33 6.97 -5.87
C THR A 312 6.63 6.71 -5.11
N ASN A 313 7.30 5.58 -5.38
CA ASN A 313 8.55 5.18 -4.75
C ASN A 313 9.72 6.11 -5.11
N ASP A 314 9.71 6.70 -6.30
CA ASP A 314 10.68 7.72 -6.71
C ASP A 314 10.67 8.96 -5.78
N TYR A 315 9.60 9.19 -5.01
CA TYR A 315 9.50 10.28 -4.04
C TYR A 315 9.87 9.90 -2.60
N SER A 316 10.11 8.62 -2.32
CA SER A 316 10.40 8.14 -0.96
C SER A 316 11.48 8.97 -0.28
N ILE A 317 11.10 9.67 0.79
CA ILE A 317 12.03 10.54 1.52
C ILE A 317 13.23 9.71 2.00
N ILE A 318 14.43 10.10 1.57
CA ILE A 318 15.68 9.52 2.09
C ILE A 318 16.18 10.41 3.23
N ILE A 319 16.20 9.86 4.44
CA ILE A 319 16.71 10.53 5.63
C ILE A 319 18.05 9.91 6.02
N LYS A 320 19.04 10.77 6.25
CA LYS A 320 20.29 10.41 6.90
C LYS A 320 20.28 10.93 8.33
N LEU A 321 20.57 10.04 9.27
CA LEU A 321 20.88 10.37 10.65
C LEU A 321 22.37 10.11 10.88
N THR A 322 23.07 11.09 11.42
CA THR A 322 24.45 10.96 11.89
C THR A 322 24.45 11.14 13.40
N VAL A 323 25.04 10.21 14.15
CA VAL A 323 25.14 10.23 15.63
C VAL A 323 26.60 10.02 15.99
N GLY A 324 27.27 11.04 16.51
CA GLY A 324 28.73 11.03 16.67
C GLY A 324 29.46 10.65 15.37
N ASN A 325 30.14 9.49 15.36
CA ASN A 325 30.81 8.95 14.17
C ASN A 325 30.00 7.90 13.38
N LYS A 326 28.74 7.65 13.76
CA LYS A 326 27.87 6.64 13.14
C LYS A 326 26.84 7.21 12.20
N THR A 327 26.54 6.49 11.13
CA THR A 327 25.61 6.91 10.08
C THR A 327 24.52 5.87 9.80
N PHE A 328 23.28 6.34 9.73
CA PHE A 328 22.08 5.56 9.47
C PHE A 328 21.36 6.13 8.25
N LEU A 329 20.89 5.26 7.36
CA LEU A 329 20.13 5.67 6.17
C LEU A 329 18.75 5.02 6.15
N PHE A 330 17.71 5.83 6.15
CA PHE A 330 16.32 5.44 6.00
C PHE A 330 15.86 5.85 4.60
N THR A 331 15.50 4.89 3.76
CA THR A 331 15.31 5.12 2.31
C THR A 331 13.87 5.17 1.85
N GLY A 332 12.89 4.90 2.73
CA GLY A 332 11.58 4.40 2.33
C GLY A 332 11.74 3.31 1.26
N ASP A 333 11.07 3.49 0.13
CA ASP A 333 11.09 2.57 -1.02
C ASP A 333 11.83 3.13 -2.24
N ALA A 334 12.69 4.14 -2.01
CA ALA A 334 13.45 4.83 -3.05
C ALA A 334 14.24 3.84 -3.93
N PRO A 335 14.17 3.94 -5.27
CA PRO A 335 14.95 3.09 -6.14
C PRO A 335 16.45 3.34 -5.98
N THR A 336 17.26 2.35 -6.35
CA THR A 336 18.73 2.41 -6.29
C THR A 336 19.28 3.72 -6.89
N SER A 337 18.71 4.21 -7.99
CA SER A 337 19.11 5.48 -8.62
C SER A 337 18.99 6.67 -7.67
N ALA A 338 17.84 6.87 -7.03
CA ALA A 338 17.62 7.95 -6.06
C ALA A 338 18.60 7.88 -4.87
N ILE A 339 18.91 6.67 -4.38
CA ILE A 339 19.86 6.49 -3.27
C ILE A 339 21.31 6.73 -3.72
N LEU A 340 21.66 6.39 -4.97
CA LEU A 340 22.98 6.70 -5.53
C LEU A 340 23.17 8.21 -5.79
N ASP A 341 22.12 8.87 -6.30
CA ASP A 341 22.09 10.29 -6.69
C ASP A 341 22.07 11.24 -5.48
N SER A 342 21.34 10.87 -4.41
CA SER A 342 21.35 11.59 -3.13
C SER A 342 22.70 11.54 -2.39
N ASN A 343 23.61 10.67 -2.86
CA ASN A 343 25.01 10.58 -2.47
C ASN A 343 25.29 10.63 -0.94
N PRO A 344 24.70 9.72 -0.14
CA PRO A 344 24.78 9.73 1.32
C PRO A 344 26.18 9.47 1.91
N GLY A 345 27.12 8.97 1.12
CA GLY A 345 28.45 8.55 1.56
C GLY A 345 28.48 7.16 2.21
N HIS A 346 29.42 6.94 3.14
CA HIS A 346 29.45 5.75 4.00
C HIS A 346 28.25 5.74 4.96
N ILE A 347 27.64 4.57 5.13
CA ILE A 347 26.49 4.30 6.00
C ILE A 347 26.81 3.07 6.84
N ASP A 348 26.72 3.13 8.16
CA ASP A 348 26.93 1.96 9.04
C ASP A 348 25.71 1.05 9.11
N VAL A 349 24.51 1.65 9.19
CA VAL A 349 23.21 0.95 9.23
C VAL A 349 22.32 1.38 8.07
N LEU A 350 22.04 0.45 7.16
CA LEU A 350 21.18 0.67 6.01
C LEU A 350 19.79 0.06 6.25
N LYS A 351 18.73 0.88 6.27
CA LYS A 351 17.41 0.35 5.96
C LYS A 351 17.39 -0.11 4.51
N LEU A 352 17.02 -1.36 4.26
CA LEU A 352 16.80 -1.83 2.88
C LEU A 352 15.56 -1.15 2.29
N SER A 353 15.74 -0.61 1.09
CA SER A 353 14.65 -0.02 0.33
C SER A 353 13.68 -1.09 -0.17
N HIS A 354 12.39 -0.75 -0.17
CA HIS A 354 11.30 -1.52 -0.78
C HIS A 354 11.28 -2.96 -0.28
N HIS A 355 11.29 -3.08 1.05
CA HIS A 355 11.27 -4.34 1.81
C HIS A 355 12.37 -5.36 1.42
N GLY A 356 13.44 -4.92 0.75
CA GLY A 356 14.45 -5.81 0.16
C GLY A 356 14.16 -6.22 -1.29
N SER A 357 13.49 -5.37 -2.07
CA SER A 357 13.32 -5.49 -3.52
C SER A 357 14.62 -5.19 -4.26
N ARG A 358 14.80 -5.82 -5.43
CA ARG A 358 15.94 -5.56 -6.34
C ARG A 358 15.92 -4.17 -6.99
N THR A 359 14.81 -3.44 -6.93
CA THR A 359 14.69 -2.06 -7.42
C THR A 359 15.36 -1.10 -6.45
N GLY A 360 15.07 -1.27 -5.15
CA GLY A 360 15.62 -0.47 -4.06
C GLY A 360 17.07 -0.81 -3.71
N THR A 361 17.43 -2.10 -3.67
CA THR A 361 18.76 -2.54 -3.20
C THR A 361 19.49 -3.40 -4.24
N THR A 362 20.74 -3.03 -4.57
CA THR A 362 21.62 -3.75 -5.50
C THR A 362 23.04 -3.91 -4.93
N GLU A 363 23.84 -4.83 -5.48
CA GLU A 363 25.25 -5.00 -5.08
C GLU A 363 26.07 -3.70 -5.28
N GLN A 364 25.80 -2.93 -6.33
CA GLN A 364 26.44 -1.64 -6.54
C GLN A 364 26.15 -0.67 -5.39
N LEU A 365 24.91 -0.63 -4.91
CA LEU A 365 24.51 0.21 -3.78
C LEU A 365 25.19 -0.25 -2.49
N VAL A 366 25.10 -1.54 -2.15
CA VAL A 366 25.75 -2.13 -0.97
C VAL A 366 27.25 -1.83 -0.96
N ARG A 367 27.93 -1.98 -2.11
CA ARG A 367 29.36 -1.65 -2.24
C ARG A 367 29.66 -0.15 -2.11
N LYS A 368 28.80 0.75 -2.58
CA LYS A 368 29.01 2.22 -2.46
C LYS A 368 28.81 2.70 -1.03
N LEU A 369 27.82 2.15 -0.32
CA LEU A 369 27.45 2.55 1.04
C LEU A 369 28.30 1.87 2.12
N SER A 370 28.81 0.65 1.84
CA SER A 370 29.64 -0.17 2.74
C SER A 370 29.05 -0.43 4.15
N PRO A 371 27.77 -0.82 4.28
CA PRO A 371 27.14 -1.02 5.58
C PRO A 371 27.70 -2.20 6.36
N THR A 372 27.72 -2.03 7.70
CA THR A 372 27.96 -3.13 8.64
C THR A 372 26.66 -3.88 8.88
N TYR A 373 25.56 -3.15 9.06
CA TYR A 373 24.22 -3.68 9.33
C TYR A 373 23.21 -3.29 8.25
N ALA A 374 22.31 -4.20 7.94
CA ALA A 374 21.13 -3.96 7.11
C ALA A 374 19.87 -4.37 7.85
N VAL A 375 18.85 -3.52 7.83
CA VAL A 375 17.54 -3.79 8.45
C VAL A 375 16.43 -3.71 7.41
N LEU A 376 15.47 -4.63 7.46
CA LEU A 376 14.29 -4.58 6.59
C LEU A 376 12.97 -4.84 7.32
N SER A 377 11.96 -4.08 6.94
CA SER A 377 10.59 -4.20 7.42
C SER A 377 9.81 -5.11 6.44
N TYR A 378 9.34 -6.28 6.86
CA TYR A 378 8.62 -7.24 5.99
C TYR A 378 7.87 -8.32 6.80
N ALA A 379 6.83 -8.93 6.21
CA ALA A 379 6.21 -10.16 6.75
C ALA A 379 6.85 -11.42 6.13
N VAL A 380 7.06 -12.49 6.90
CA VAL A 380 7.70 -13.73 6.42
C VAL A 380 6.97 -14.35 5.22
N ASP A 381 5.63 -14.39 5.26
CA ASP A 381 4.78 -15.02 4.24
C ASP A 381 4.18 -14.00 3.23
N ASN A 382 4.87 -12.89 2.96
CA ASN A 382 4.38 -11.89 2.00
C ASN A 382 4.30 -12.44 0.55
N SER A 383 3.29 -12.00 -0.18
CA SER A 383 3.07 -12.38 -1.59
C SER A 383 3.96 -11.65 -2.60
N TYR A 384 4.70 -10.62 -2.17
CA TYR A 384 5.60 -9.82 -3.02
C TYR A 384 6.94 -10.54 -3.32
N GLY A 385 7.28 -11.57 -2.54
CA GLY A 385 8.56 -12.27 -2.66
C GLY A 385 9.73 -11.46 -2.10
N HIS A 386 9.48 -10.70 -1.05
CA HIS A 386 10.46 -9.88 -0.35
C HIS A 386 10.93 -10.54 0.96
N PRO A 387 12.19 -10.35 1.40
CA PRO A 387 13.31 -9.85 0.60
C PRO A 387 13.63 -10.77 -0.57
N MET A 388 14.14 -10.20 -1.66
CA MET A 388 14.56 -11.00 -2.80
C MET A 388 15.89 -11.70 -2.52
N GLN A 389 16.04 -12.97 -2.90
CA GLN A 389 17.28 -13.72 -2.69
C GLN A 389 18.52 -13.05 -3.32
N SER A 390 18.35 -12.30 -4.41
CA SER A 390 19.41 -11.49 -5.03
C SER A 390 19.94 -10.37 -4.12
N VAL A 391 19.07 -9.77 -3.30
CA VAL A 391 19.46 -8.74 -2.32
C VAL A 391 20.20 -9.38 -1.15
N LEU A 392 19.69 -10.49 -0.60
CA LEU A 392 20.37 -11.24 0.46
C LEU A 392 21.75 -11.76 0.02
N ASN A 393 21.88 -12.19 -1.24
CA ASN A 393 23.17 -12.61 -1.80
C ASN A 393 24.17 -11.44 -1.92
N ALA A 394 23.70 -10.25 -2.31
CA ALA A 394 24.55 -9.05 -2.37
C ALA A 394 25.04 -8.62 -0.98
N LEU A 395 24.16 -8.64 0.03
CA LEU A 395 24.50 -8.33 1.42
C LEU A 395 25.53 -9.34 1.97
N ARG A 396 25.28 -10.64 1.78
CA ARG A 396 26.21 -11.71 2.19
C ARG A 396 27.59 -11.58 1.53
N LYS A 397 27.66 -11.19 0.25
CA LYS A 397 28.93 -10.98 -0.48
C LYS A 397 29.80 -9.89 0.13
N HIS A 398 29.17 -8.91 0.79
CA HIS A 398 29.82 -7.79 1.46
C HIS A 398 29.88 -7.96 2.99
N SER A 399 29.61 -9.17 3.51
CA SER A 399 29.62 -9.48 4.95
C SER A 399 28.70 -8.61 5.81
N VAL A 400 27.63 -8.07 5.21
CA VAL A 400 26.65 -7.24 5.92
C VAL A 400 25.78 -8.13 6.80
N GLU A 401 25.62 -7.76 8.07
CA GLU A 401 24.73 -8.45 9.01
C GLU A 401 23.28 -8.01 8.76
N VAL A 402 22.35 -8.96 8.60
CA VAL A 402 20.98 -8.69 8.14
C VAL A 402 19.94 -9.06 9.19
N TRP A 403 19.15 -8.07 9.59
CA TRP A 403 18.02 -8.17 10.50
C TRP A 403 16.72 -7.83 9.78
N GLY A 404 15.61 -8.49 10.10
CA GLY A 404 14.32 -8.13 9.49
C GLY A 404 13.11 -8.45 10.35
N THR A 405 12.11 -7.56 10.33
CA THR A 405 11.01 -7.57 11.32
C THR A 405 10.25 -8.89 11.35
N GLY A 406 9.88 -9.46 10.20
CA GLY A 406 9.21 -10.75 10.14
C GLY A 406 10.00 -11.88 10.83
N ALA A 407 11.32 -11.92 10.65
CA ALA A 407 12.20 -12.92 11.26
C ALA A 407 12.50 -12.63 12.74
N ASN A 408 12.72 -11.37 13.11
CA ASN A 408 13.29 -10.97 14.40
C ASN A 408 12.33 -10.23 15.36
N GLY A 409 11.09 -9.99 14.93
CA GLY A 409 10.13 -9.12 15.62
C GLY A 409 10.54 -7.65 15.54
N THR A 410 10.08 -6.81 16.44
CA THR A 410 10.57 -5.42 16.56
C THR A 410 12.09 -5.44 16.77
N ILE A 411 12.82 -4.74 15.89
CA ILE A 411 14.28 -4.62 15.99
C ILE A 411 14.61 -3.32 16.70
N THR A 412 15.38 -3.40 17.77
CA THR A 412 15.86 -2.24 18.54
C THR A 412 17.36 -2.06 18.30
N ILE A 413 17.74 -0.86 17.87
CA ILE A 413 19.14 -0.42 17.75
C ILE A 413 19.36 0.69 18.77
N THR A 414 20.47 0.61 19.51
CA THR A 414 20.96 1.71 20.35
C THR A 414 22.32 2.19 19.85
N CYS A 415 22.53 3.50 19.86
CA CYS A 415 23.79 4.15 19.49
C CYS A 415 24.15 5.18 20.56
N ASP A 416 25.42 5.24 20.95
CA ASP A 416 25.98 6.25 21.88
C ASP A 416 26.79 7.35 21.15
N GLY A 417 26.92 7.23 19.83
CA GLY A 417 27.78 8.05 18.97
C GLY A 417 29.08 7.37 18.53
N THR A 418 29.41 6.19 19.07
CA THR A 418 30.64 5.43 18.80
C THR A 418 30.43 3.93 18.66
N ASN A 419 29.45 3.36 19.38
CA ASN A 419 29.03 1.97 19.35
C ASN A 419 27.62 1.85 18.76
N ILE A 420 27.31 0.68 18.21
CA ILE A 420 25.97 0.31 17.72
C ILE A 420 25.69 -1.08 18.29
N ASP A 421 24.63 -1.18 19.10
CA ASP A 421 24.08 -2.45 19.54
C ASP A 421 22.74 -2.69 18.82
N ILE A 422 22.52 -3.91 18.34
CA ILE A 422 21.30 -4.31 17.62
C ILE A 422 20.72 -5.60 18.21
N SER A 423 19.40 -5.63 18.35
CA SER A 423 18.66 -6.75 18.94
C SER A 423 17.26 -6.86 18.33
N GLY A 424 16.64 -8.03 18.43
CA GLY A 424 15.24 -8.27 18.06
C GLY A 424 14.46 -8.92 19.20
N GLU A 425 13.13 -8.75 19.20
CA GLU A 425 12.21 -9.41 20.15
C GLU A 425 12.35 -10.95 20.16
N LYS A 426 12.77 -11.57 19.05
CA LYS A 426 12.93 -13.03 18.91
C LYS A 426 14.15 -13.42 18.06
N PRO A 427 14.79 -14.57 18.32
CA PRO A 427 15.81 -15.12 17.42
C PRO A 427 15.18 -15.51 16.08
N GLY A 428 15.89 -15.24 14.99
CA GLY A 428 15.43 -15.56 13.64
C GLY A 428 16.51 -15.24 12.60
N THR A 429 16.36 -15.81 11.41
CA THR A 429 17.25 -15.57 10.27
C THR A 429 16.43 -15.08 9.10
N VAL A 430 16.84 -13.95 8.52
CA VAL A 430 16.21 -13.42 7.31
C VAL A 430 16.47 -14.36 6.13
N VAL A 431 15.39 -14.89 5.57
CA VAL A 431 15.38 -15.74 4.37
C VAL A 431 14.44 -15.16 3.33
N ALA A 432 14.74 -15.38 2.05
CA ALA A 432 13.79 -15.06 0.99
C ALA A 432 12.63 -16.08 1.03
N PRO A 433 11.37 -15.67 0.77
CA PRO A 433 10.26 -16.60 0.66
C PRO A 433 10.54 -17.69 -0.37
N THR A 434 10.31 -18.96 -0.02
CA THR A 434 10.46 -20.07 -0.97
C THR A 434 9.47 -19.89 -2.12
N SER A 435 9.96 -19.83 -3.34
CA SER A 435 9.10 -19.94 -4.52
C SER A 435 8.29 -21.23 -4.43
N GLN A 436 6.95 -21.14 -4.49
CA GLN A 436 6.12 -22.33 -4.61
C GLN A 436 6.31 -22.97 -5.99
N ASP A 437 7.34 -23.82 -6.08
CA ASP A 437 7.57 -24.68 -7.23
C ASP A 437 6.36 -25.61 -7.39
N LYS A 438 5.53 -25.33 -8.39
CA LYS A 438 4.54 -26.30 -8.91
C LYS A 438 5.24 -27.39 -9.73
N SER A 439 6.23 -28.04 -9.13
CA SER A 439 6.92 -29.22 -9.64
C SER A 439 6.11 -30.48 -9.37
N GLY A 440 5.09 -30.70 -10.22
CA GLY A 440 4.18 -31.83 -10.17
C GLY A 440 4.43 -32.86 -11.27
N THR A 441 5.68 -33.08 -11.66
CA THR A 441 6.04 -33.90 -12.82
C THR A 441 5.96 -35.40 -12.50
N SER A 442 4.75 -35.96 -12.59
CA SER A 442 4.53 -37.41 -12.51
C SER A 442 5.05 -38.12 -13.76
N ALA A 443 6.35 -38.40 -13.80
CA ALA A 443 6.97 -39.26 -14.79
C ALA A 443 6.65 -40.74 -14.47
N LYS A 444 5.45 -41.21 -14.83
CA LYS A 444 5.17 -42.65 -14.86
C LYS A 444 5.80 -43.28 -16.10
N SER A 445 6.74 -44.19 -15.84
CA SER A 445 7.37 -45.07 -16.83
C SER A 445 6.35 -45.82 -17.68
N ARG A 446 6.56 -45.86 -19.00
CA ARG A 446 6.04 -46.93 -19.86
C ARG A 446 7.20 -47.85 -20.24
N SER A 447 7.20 -49.04 -19.65
CA SER A 447 8.01 -50.17 -20.09
C SER A 447 7.13 -51.14 -20.88
N LYS A 448 7.46 -51.32 -22.16
CA LYS A 448 6.90 -52.29 -23.13
C LYS A 448 5.39 -52.18 -23.40
#